data_AF-A0A350P6H9-F1
#
_entry.id   AF-A0A350P6H9-F1
#
_cell.length_a   1.000
_cell.length_b   1.000
_cell.length_c   1.000
_cell.angle_alpha   90.00
_cell.angle_beta   90.00
_cell.angle_gamma   90.00
#
_symmetry.space_group_name_H-M   'P 1'
#
loop_
_entity.id
_entity.type
_entity.pdbx_description
1 polymer ?
#
loop_
_entity_poly.entity_id
_entity_poly.type
_entity_poly.pdbx_seq_one_letter_code
_entity_poly.pdbx_strand_id
1 'polypeptide(L)'
;MKLKQVEAWFGDRGLPLKDYGPDAHYQTINNKWIFISNKYQCWFDAKHDVPEVELYYLKSDCAELYESWEEEGFNWSESNLRSKLPREND
;
A
#
# COMPACT_ATOMS: atom_id res chain seq x y z
N MET A 1 -5.71 -3.24 11.28
CA MET A 1 -6.26 -4.37 10.49
C MET A 1 -5.24 -5.51 10.46
N LYS A 2 -5.63 -6.80 10.35
CA LYS A 2 -4.70 -7.93 10.21
C LYS A 2 -4.46 -8.28 8.73
N LEU A 3 -3.33 -8.89 8.35
CA LEU A 3 -3.01 -9.30 6.96
C LEU A 3 -4.18 -9.97 6.22
N LYS A 4 -4.83 -10.97 6.85
CA LYS A 4 -5.98 -11.67 6.24
C LYS A 4 -7.14 -10.76 5.83
N GLN A 5 -7.33 -9.65 6.54
CA GLN A 5 -8.38 -8.67 6.20
C GLN A 5 -7.93 -7.78 5.03
N VAL A 6 -6.64 -7.50 4.92
CA VAL A 6 -6.04 -6.79 3.77
C VAL A 6 -6.14 -7.65 2.52
N GLU A 7 -5.72 -8.92 2.61
CA GLU A 7 -5.80 -9.90 1.52
C GLU A 7 -7.25 -10.07 1.04
N ALA A 8 -8.20 -10.19 1.97
CA ALA A 8 -9.62 -10.27 1.64
C ALA A 8 -10.15 -8.99 0.97
N TRP A 9 -9.66 -7.81 1.38
CA TRP A 9 -10.05 -6.55 0.76
C TRP A 9 -9.52 -6.43 -0.67
N PHE A 10 -8.24 -6.74 -0.90
CA PHE A 10 -7.68 -6.77 -2.25
C PHE A 10 -8.38 -7.82 -3.13
N GLY A 11 -8.62 -9.02 -2.62
CA GLY A 11 -9.22 -10.12 -3.38
C GLY A 11 -8.42 -10.40 -4.65
N ASP A 12 -9.10 -10.52 -5.79
CA ASP A 12 -8.48 -10.79 -7.09
C ASP A 12 -8.12 -9.50 -7.87
N ARG A 13 -8.08 -8.34 -7.21
CA ARG A 13 -7.93 -7.02 -7.85
C ARG A 13 -6.50 -6.67 -8.27
N GLY A 14 -5.64 -7.66 -8.53
CA GLY A 14 -4.39 -7.46 -9.26
C GLY A 14 -3.11 -7.33 -8.43
N LEU A 15 -3.16 -7.33 -7.10
CA LEU A 15 -1.97 -7.55 -6.27
C LEU A 15 -2.00 -8.95 -5.67
N PRO A 16 -1.05 -9.83 -6.05
CA PRO A 16 -0.96 -11.13 -5.43
C PRO A 16 -0.32 -11.00 -4.04
N LEU A 17 -1.02 -10.41 -3.06
CA LEU A 17 -0.49 -10.20 -1.70
C LEU A 17 0.06 -11.47 -1.05
N LYS A 18 -0.52 -12.63 -1.40
CA LYS A 18 -0.05 -13.96 -1.04
C LYS A 18 1.41 -14.25 -1.47
N ASP A 19 1.88 -13.58 -2.52
CA ASP A 19 3.20 -13.75 -3.13
C ASP A 19 4.22 -12.73 -2.56
N TYR A 20 3.79 -11.77 -1.73
CA TYR A 20 4.68 -10.76 -1.14
C TYR A 20 5.55 -11.36 -0.01
N GLY A 21 5.21 -12.57 0.44
CA GLY A 21 6.00 -13.32 1.41
C GLY A 21 6.07 -12.67 2.80
N PRO A 22 6.97 -13.14 3.68
CA PRO A 22 7.12 -12.63 5.03
C PRO A 22 7.72 -11.22 5.12
N ASP A 23 8.24 -10.70 4.01
CA ASP A 23 8.95 -9.41 3.94
C ASP A 23 8.02 -8.22 3.66
N ALA A 24 6.73 -8.47 3.42
CA ALA A 24 5.75 -7.43 3.17
C ALA A 24 5.51 -6.63 4.47
N HIS A 25 5.85 -5.35 4.45
CA HIS A 25 5.51 -4.44 5.54
C HIS A 25 4.20 -3.72 5.18
N TYR A 26 3.23 -3.74 6.07
CA TYR A 26 2.00 -3.00 5.89
C TYR A 26 1.61 -2.26 7.17
N GLN A 27 1.06 -1.05 7.00
CA GLN A 27 0.56 -0.24 8.11
C GLN A 27 -0.74 0.46 7.73
N THR A 28 -1.76 0.28 8.57
CA THR A 28 -3.05 0.94 8.39
C THR A 28 -3.16 2.20 9.21
N ILE A 29 -3.65 3.28 8.62
CA ILE A 29 -3.97 4.53 9.32
C ILE A 29 -5.49 4.73 9.36
N ASN A 30 -6.02 4.97 10.56
CA ASN A 30 -7.45 5.20 10.83
C ASN A 30 -8.39 4.11 10.29
N ASN A 31 -7.91 2.90 10.01
CA ASN A 31 -8.64 1.82 9.31
C ASN A 31 -9.26 2.24 7.96
N LYS A 32 -8.78 3.34 7.36
CA LYS A 32 -9.22 3.86 6.06
C LYS A 32 -8.14 3.69 5.00
N TRP A 33 -6.90 3.84 5.41
CA TRP A 33 -5.74 3.86 4.53
C TRP A 33 -4.82 2.72 4.86
N ILE A 34 -4.17 2.17 3.85
CA ILE A 34 -3.11 1.19 4.03
C ILE A 34 -1.90 1.56 3.20
N PHE A 35 -0.74 1.56 3.85
CA PHE A 35 0.57 1.57 3.23
C PHE A 35 1.05 0.13 3.13
N ILE A 36 1.57 -0.29 1.99
CA ILE A 36 2.10 -1.63 1.75
C ILE A 36 3.43 -1.49 1.05
N SER A 37 4.50 -2.13 1.55
CA SER A 37 5.71 -2.28 0.77
C SER A 37 5.49 -3.33 -0.31
N ASN A 38 5.71 -2.91 -1.55
CA ASN A 38 5.61 -3.73 -2.72
C ASN A 38 6.98 -3.88 -3.38
N LYS A 39 7.52 -5.10 -3.30
CA LYS A 39 8.72 -5.51 -4.04
C LYS A 39 8.41 -6.03 -5.44
N TYR A 40 7.13 -6.25 -5.76
CA TYR A 40 6.65 -6.88 -6.99
C TYR A 40 5.73 -5.92 -7.74
N GLN A 41 6.30 -5.23 -8.74
CA GLN A 41 5.66 -4.29 -9.66
C GLN A 41 4.13 -4.40 -9.81
N CYS A 42 3.42 -3.27 -9.66
CA CYS A 42 2.21 -3.05 -10.45
C CYS A 42 2.60 -2.94 -11.93
N TRP A 43 1.82 -3.54 -12.83
CA TRP A 43 2.17 -3.97 -14.20
C TRP A 43 2.55 -2.86 -15.22
N PHE A 44 2.81 -1.62 -14.80
CA PHE A 44 2.74 -0.46 -15.70
C PHE A 44 4.05 0.21 -16.12
N ASP A 45 5.22 -0.06 -15.51
CA ASP A 45 6.46 0.52 -16.05
C ASP A 45 7.73 -0.28 -15.70
N ALA A 46 8.27 -0.99 -16.70
CA ALA A 46 9.49 -1.79 -16.60
C ALA A 46 10.78 -0.95 -16.40
N LYS A 47 10.67 0.37 -16.25
CA LYS A 47 11.81 1.28 -16.07
C LYS A 47 12.17 1.57 -14.61
N HIS A 48 11.33 1.18 -13.66
CA HIS A 48 11.53 1.43 -12.25
C HIS A 48 11.50 0.09 -11.49
N ASP A 49 12.65 -0.60 -11.46
CA ASP A 49 12.90 -1.83 -10.69
C ASP A 49 13.10 -1.55 -9.20
N VAL A 50 12.53 -0.47 -8.68
CA VAL A 50 12.75 -0.02 -7.30
C VAL A 50 11.55 -0.47 -6.46
N PRO A 51 11.77 -1.16 -5.34
CA PRO A 51 10.71 -1.44 -4.39
C PRO A 51 10.00 -0.17 -3.95
N GLU A 52 8.67 -0.21 -3.87
CA GLU A 52 7.86 0.96 -3.53
C GLU A 52 7.04 0.73 -2.25
N VAL A 53 6.62 1.82 -1.62
CA VAL A 53 5.54 1.83 -0.64
C VAL A 53 4.32 2.41 -1.32
N GLU A 54 3.27 1.62 -1.40
CA GLU A 54 2.02 1.95 -2.08
C GLU A 54 0.92 2.31 -1.07
N LEU A 55 0.11 3.33 -1.39
CA LEU A 55 -1.02 3.77 -0.60
C LEU A 55 -2.35 3.37 -1.26
N TYR A 56 -3.23 2.73 -0.49
CA TYR A 56 -4.58 2.36 -0.93
C TYR A 56 -5.66 2.86 0.03
N TYR A 57 -6.83 3.15 -0.52
CA TYR A 57 -8.03 3.53 0.24
C TYR A 57 -8.96 2.33 0.44
N LEU A 58 -8.99 1.79 1.66
CA LEU A 58 -9.71 0.57 2.04
C LEU A 58 -11.25 0.68 1.97
N LYS A 59 -11.79 1.89 1.82
CA LYS A 59 -13.24 2.07 1.64
C LYS A 59 -13.65 2.17 0.18
N SER A 60 -12.70 2.09 -0.75
CA SER A 60 -13.00 1.94 -2.16
C SER A 60 -13.39 0.49 -2.48
N ASP A 61 -14.22 0.32 -3.50
CA ASP A 61 -14.59 -1.00 -4.05
C ASP A 61 -13.53 -1.54 -5.02
N CYS A 62 -12.61 -0.68 -5.46
CA CYS A 62 -11.44 -1.02 -6.27
C CYS A 62 -10.14 -0.87 -5.46
N ALA A 63 -9.16 -1.71 -5.76
CA ALA A 63 -7.82 -1.63 -5.20
C ALA A 63 -6.93 -0.73 -6.08
N GLU A 64 -7.40 0.49 -6.32
CA GLU A 64 -6.67 1.47 -7.12
C GLU A 64 -5.57 2.12 -6.27
N LEU A 65 -4.35 2.14 -6.80
CA LEU A 65 -3.22 2.80 -6.18
C LEU A 65 -3.50 4.29 -6.09
N TYR A 66 -3.39 4.85 -4.88
CA TYR A 66 -3.59 6.28 -4.66
C TYR A 66 -2.30 7.06 -4.93
N GLU A 67 -1.18 6.56 -4.40
CA GLU A 67 0.15 7.17 -4.52
C GLU A 67 1.21 6.12 -4.17
N SER A 68 2.44 6.28 -4.66
CA SER A 68 3.58 5.46 -4.25
C SER A 68 4.85 6.27 -3.97
N TRP A 69 5.78 5.67 -3.24
CA TRP A 69 7.09 6.23 -2.92
C TRP A 69 8.14 5.13 -2.99
N GLU A 70 9.41 5.48 -3.22
CA GLU A 70 10.50 4.52 -3.05
C GLU A 70 10.54 3.96 -1.62
N GLU A 71 10.74 2.65 -1.48
CA GLU A 71 10.83 1.96 -0.17
C GLU A 71 12.13 2.30 0.55
N GLU A 72 13.23 2.47 -0.20
CA GLU A 72 14.53 2.77 0.38
C GLU A 72 14.50 4.11 1.15
N GLY A 73 14.76 4.05 2.45
CA GLY A 73 14.72 5.22 3.32
C GLY A 73 13.31 5.69 3.70
N PHE A 74 12.25 4.96 3.33
CA PHE A 74 10.89 5.34 3.67
C PHE A 74 10.65 5.32 5.19
N ASN A 75 10.17 6.44 5.73
CA ASN A 75 9.91 6.59 7.16
C ASN A 75 8.52 6.05 7.55
N TRP A 76 8.48 4.89 8.19
CA TRP A 76 7.24 4.24 8.64
C TRP A 76 6.64 4.82 9.95
N SER A 77 7.20 5.89 10.50
CA SER A 77 6.60 6.53 11.67
C SER A 77 5.17 7.02 11.37
N GLU A 78 4.27 6.82 12.34
CA GLU A 78 2.85 7.18 12.17
C GLU A 78 2.66 8.65 11.76
N SER A 79 3.49 9.57 12.27
CA SER A 79 3.47 10.99 11.90
C SER A 79 3.73 11.20 10.41
N ASN A 80 4.74 10.52 9.85
CA ASN A 80 5.06 10.59 8.41
C ASN A 80 3.97 9.92 7.56
N LEU A 81 3.41 8.79 8.00
CA LEU A 81 2.31 8.15 7.28
C LEU A 81 1.08 9.06 7.23
N ARG A 82 0.74 9.72 8.35
CA ARG A 82 -0.38 10.67 8.41
C ARG A 82 -0.17 11.89 7.52
N SER A 83 1.05 12.41 7.40
CA SER A 83 1.34 13.57 6.55
C SER A 83 1.25 13.26 5.05
N LYS A 84 1.34 11.98 4.66
CA LYS A 84 1.20 11.50 3.29
C LYS A 84 -0.25 11.23 2.87
N LEU A 85 -1.20 11.22 3.81
CA LEU A 85 -2.60 11.02 3.48
C LEU A 85 -3.13 12.23 2.69
N PRO A 86 -3.97 12.01 1.67
CA PRO A 86 -4.66 13.11 1.02
C PRO A 86 -5.49 13.88 2.05
N ARG A 87 -5.54 15.21 1.88
CA ARG A 87 -6.40 16.06 2.72
C ARG A 87 -7.84 15.66 2.45
N GLU A 88 -8.52 15.14 3.47
CA GLU A 88 -9.98 15.03 3.42
C GLU A 88 -10.48 16.48 3.36
N ASN A 89 -11.05 16.90 2.23
CA ASN A 89 -11.85 18.12 2.22
C ASN A 89 -13.09 17.79 3.06
N ASP A 90 -13.14 18.31 4.28
CA ASP A 90 -14.28 18.18 5.20
C ASP A 90 -15.62 18.58 4.55
#